data_AF-A0A3C0Y5X5-F1
#
_entry.id   AF-A0A3C0Y5X5-F1
#
_cell.length_a   1.000
_cell.length_b   1.000
_cell.length_c   1.000
_cell.angle_alpha   90.00
_cell.angle_beta   90.00
_cell.angle_gamma   90.00
#
_symmetry.space_group_name_H-M   'P 1'
#
loop_
_entity.id
_entity.type
_entity.pdbx_description
1 polymer ?
#
loop_
_entity_poly.entity_id
_entity_poly.type
_entity_poly.pdbx_seq_one_letter_code
_entity_poly.pdbx_strand_id
1 'polypeptide(L)'
;MTDSFEARGDFLSEAITDTISDIEINVIPDFSDAPVDAETSLEAIAPEPNGFVKLGLARELLQAVADMGFTQPTAVQLATIPKAMQALDADPKAEKFTDLLVSSQTGSGKTAAFLLPVLHTLLMQQVEAERHERAEFERLSAEAIARGEAPLKKPKRKDPTNAR
;
A
#
# COMPACT_ATOMS: atom_id res chain seq x y z
N MET A 1 -36.92 7.71 -32.75
CA MET A 1 -37.71 8.96 -32.81
C MET A 1 -37.08 9.91 -31.81
N THR A 2 -36.17 10.72 -32.34
CA THR A 2 -35.33 11.70 -31.67
C THR A 2 -35.99 13.07 -31.82
N ASP A 3 -36.09 13.81 -30.72
CA ASP A 3 -36.65 15.16 -30.72
C ASP A 3 -35.58 16.17 -31.17
N SER A 4 -35.97 16.99 -32.14
CA SER A 4 -35.21 18.09 -32.73
C SER A 4 -35.41 19.34 -31.89
N PHE A 5 -34.35 20.10 -31.62
CA PHE A 5 -34.48 21.56 -31.54
C PHE A 5 -33.17 22.24 -31.96
N GLU A 6 -33.28 23.02 -33.04
CA GLU A 6 -32.24 23.85 -33.65
C GLU A 6 -32.04 25.15 -32.84
N ALA A 7 -30.81 25.67 -32.83
CA ALA A 7 -30.56 27.11 -32.83
C ALA A 7 -29.15 27.40 -33.36
N ARG A 8 -29.09 27.84 -34.64
CA ARG A 8 -27.96 28.59 -35.23
C ARG A 8 -27.93 30.01 -34.67
N GLY A 9 -26.73 30.58 -34.58
CA GLY A 9 -26.53 32.01 -34.37
C GLY A 9 -25.06 32.38 -34.43
N ASP A 10 -24.58 32.66 -35.65
CA ASP A 10 -23.33 33.37 -35.94
C ASP A 10 -23.24 34.67 -35.13
N PHE A 11 -22.07 35.00 -34.58
CA PHE A 11 -21.58 36.39 -34.56
C PHE A 11 -20.04 36.43 -34.55
N LEU A 12 -19.50 37.02 -35.61
CA LEU A 12 -18.09 37.36 -35.80
C LEU A 12 -17.89 38.85 -35.49
N SER A 13 -16.75 39.15 -34.84
CA SER A 13 -15.93 40.38 -34.87
C SER A 13 -16.55 41.74 -34.52
N GLU A 14 -16.01 42.38 -33.48
CA GLU A 14 -15.43 43.72 -33.62
C GLU A 14 -14.43 44.10 -32.50
N ALA A 15 -13.28 44.59 -32.96
CA ALA A 15 -12.28 45.49 -32.37
C ALA A 15 -12.20 45.71 -30.84
N ILE A 16 -11.06 45.26 -30.26
CA ILE A 16 -10.34 46.06 -29.25
C ILE A 16 -8.89 46.14 -29.72
N THR A 17 -8.52 47.32 -30.22
CA THR A 17 -7.15 47.78 -30.36
C THR A 17 -6.70 48.23 -28.97
N ASP A 18 -5.68 47.56 -28.42
CA ASP A 18 -4.75 48.21 -27.50
C ASP A 18 -3.41 47.48 -27.49
N THR A 19 -2.50 48.08 -28.26
CA THR A 19 -1.06 48.23 -28.03
C THR A 19 -0.55 47.69 -26.68
N ILE A 20 0.07 46.50 -26.70
CA ILE A 20 1.23 46.20 -25.86
C ILE A 20 2.28 45.56 -26.77
N SER A 21 3.23 46.40 -27.16
CA SER A 21 4.51 46.04 -27.73
C SER A 21 5.35 45.20 -26.75
N ASP A 22 6.20 44.35 -27.31
CA ASP A 22 7.35 43.70 -26.68
C ASP A 22 7.11 42.41 -25.87
N ILE A 23 6.82 41.29 -26.54
CA ILE A 23 7.36 39.97 -26.13
C ILE A 23 7.72 39.16 -27.39
N GLU A 24 9.01 38.91 -27.55
CA GLU A 24 9.61 38.12 -28.63
C GLU A 24 9.14 36.66 -28.60
N ILE A 25 8.66 36.17 -29.74
CA ILE A 25 8.40 34.74 -30.01
C ILE A 25 9.75 34.05 -30.16
N ASN A 26 10.21 33.37 -29.12
CA ASN A 26 11.43 32.56 -29.19
C ASN A 26 11.07 31.10 -29.53
N VAL A 27 11.28 30.77 -30.81
CA VAL A 27 11.80 29.53 -31.41
C VAL A 27 11.53 28.21 -30.66
N ILE A 28 10.84 27.30 -31.35
CA ILE A 28 10.71 25.86 -31.04
C ILE A 28 12.10 25.25 -30.81
N PRO A 29 12.40 24.58 -29.68
CA PRO A 29 13.66 23.88 -29.54
C PRO A 29 13.66 22.61 -30.40
N ASP A 30 14.59 22.58 -31.34
CA ASP A 30 14.98 21.45 -32.17
C ASP A 30 15.58 20.34 -31.28
N PHE A 31 14.92 19.19 -31.22
CA PHE A 31 15.33 18.01 -30.43
C PHE A 31 16.29 17.07 -31.20
N SER A 32 17.03 17.60 -32.18
CA SER A 32 17.95 16.80 -33.02
C SER A 32 19.31 16.47 -32.39
N ASP A 33 19.62 16.93 -31.17
CA ASP A 33 20.93 16.66 -30.56
C ASP A 33 20.79 15.76 -29.31
N ALA A 34 20.58 14.47 -29.57
CA ALA A 34 20.66 13.43 -28.57
C ALA A 34 22.10 12.89 -28.52
N PRO A 35 22.85 13.02 -27.41
CA PRO A 35 24.01 12.19 -27.19
C PRO A 35 23.51 10.78 -26.85
N VAL A 36 23.67 9.88 -27.82
CA VAL A 36 23.48 8.43 -27.69
C VAL A 36 24.62 7.81 -26.90
N ASP A 37 24.77 8.18 -25.62
CA ASP A 37 25.64 7.46 -24.70
C ASP A 37 24.79 6.74 -23.66
N ALA A 38 24.19 5.65 -24.13
CA ALA A 38 23.58 4.62 -23.31
C ALA A 38 24.68 3.76 -22.70
N GLU A 39 25.27 4.22 -21.60
CA GLU A 39 25.87 3.34 -20.58
C GLU A 39 25.36 3.79 -19.21
N THR A 40 24.10 3.46 -18.92
CA THR A 40 23.61 3.50 -17.54
C THR A 40 24.33 2.39 -16.77
N SER A 41 25.36 2.80 -16.03
CA SER A 41 26.08 2.02 -15.05
C SER A 41 25.10 1.26 -14.14
N LEU A 42 25.27 -0.06 -14.05
CA LEU A 42 24.64 -0.93 -13.06
C LEU A 42 25.25 -0.68 -11.67
N GLU A 43 25.24 0.56 -11.22
CA GLU A 43 25.64 0.91 -9.87
C GLU A 43 24.54 0.46 -8.93
N ALA A 44 24.87 -0.56 -8.13
CA ALA A 44 24.07 -1.07 -7.04
C ALA A 44 23.65 0.11 -6.15
N ILE A 45 22.40 0.54 -6.35
CA ILE A 45 21.72 1.53 -5.52
C ILE A 45 21.77 0.96 -4.10
N ALA A 46 22.50 1.65 -3.21
CA ALA A 46 22.45 1.38 -1.78
C ALA A 46 20.98 1.23 -1.38
N PRO A 47 20.59 0.29 -0.49
CA PRO A 47 19.19 0.02 -0.22
C PRO A 47 18.58 1.26 0.43
N GLU A 48 18.02 2.16 -0.37
CA GLU A 48 17.22 3.24 0.13
C GLU A 48 16.10 2.61 0.94
N PRO A 49 15.78 3.16 2.14
CA PRO A 49 14.78 2.58 2.99
C PRO A 49 13.47 2.47 2.21
N ASN A 50 13.00 1.23 2.03
CA ASN A 50 11.79 0.91 1.29
C ASN A 50 10.63 1.79 1.80
N GLY A 51 9.96 2.53 0.91
CA GLY A 51 8.92 3.50 1.26
C GLY A 51 7.75 2.87 2.01
N PHE A 52 7.54 1.57 1.86
CA PHE A 52 6.51 0.80 2.57
C PHE A 52 6.79 0.68 4.08
N VAL A 53 8.04 0.85 4.54
CA VAL A 53 8.40 0.77 5.97
C VAL A 53 7.62 1.78 6.80
N LYS A 54 7.29 2.95 6.23
CA LYS A 54 6.53 4.00 6.91
C LYS A 54 5.04 3.67 7.09
N LEU A 55 4.54 2.58 6.48
CA LEU A 55 3.14 2.19 6.50
C LEU A 55 2.77 1.26 7.66
N GLY A 56 3.74 0.89 8.51
CA GLY A 56 3.47 0.06 9.69
C GLY A 56 3.17 -1.42 9.38
N LEU A 57 3.51 -1.89 8.19
CA LEU A 57 3.27 -3.27 7.77
C LEU A 57 4.10 -4.28 8.59
N ALA A 58 3.65 -5.54 8.57
CA ALA A 58 4.36 -6.63 9.23
C ALA A 58 5.72 -6.83 8.54
N ARG A 59 6.75 -7.21 9.30
CA ARG A 59 8.11 -7.34 8.78
C ARG A 59 8.19 -8.35 7.64
N GLU A 60 7.43 -9.43 7.75
CA GLU A 60 7.32 -10.49 6.73
C GLU A 60 6.78 -9.93 5.41
N LEU A 61 5.84 -8.99 5.47
CA LEU A 61 5.31 -8.31 4.29
C LEU A 61 6.30 -7.30 3.72
N LEU A 62 7.01 -6.57 4.57
CA LEU A 62 8.06 -5.65 4.10
C LEU A 62 9.17 -6.40 3.35
N GLN A 63 9.57 -7.57 3.84
CA GLN A 63 10.52 -8.44 3.15
C GLN A 63 9.95 -8.91 1.81
N ALA A 64 8.72 -9.45 1.79
CA ALA A 64 8.10 -9.92 0.56
C ALA A 64 7.95 -8.82 -0.50
N VAL A 65 7.56 -7.60 -0.09
CA VAL A 65 7.46 -6.42 -0.96
C VAL A 65 8.82 -6.04 -1.53
N ALA A 66 9.88 -6.07 -0.71
CA ALA A 66 11.24 -5.84 -1.16
C ALA A 66 11.72 -6.93 -2.15
N ASP A 67 11.45 -8.20 -1.86
CA ASP A 67 11.81 -9.34 -2.73
C ASP A 67 11.09 -9.29 -4.08
N MET A 68 9.87 -8.74 -4.12
CA MET A 68 9.14 -8.46 -5.35
C MET A 68 9.67 -7.25 -6.13
N GLY A 69 10.67 -6.54 -5.60
CA GLY A 69 11.25 -5.35 -6.22
C GLY A 69 10.42 -4.07 -6.05
N PHE A 70 9.44 -4.05 -5.13
CA PHE A 70 8.68 -2.85 -4.84
C PHE A 70 9.43 -1.94 -3.86
N THR A 71 9.78 -0.75 -4.33
CA THR A 71 10.60 0.21 -3.58
C THR A 71 9.77 1.35 -2.97
N GLN A 72 8.76 1.85 -3.69
CA GLN A 72 7.92 2.97 -3.29
C GLN A 72 6.42 2.64 -3.44
N PRO A 73 5.59 2.95 -2.43
CA PRO A 73 4.15 2.78 -2.54
C PRO A 73 3.55 3.77 -3.53
N THR A 74 2.52 3.34 -4.25
CA THR A 74 1.78 4.23 -5.16
C THR A 74 0.93 5.24 -4.39
N ALA A 75 0.48 6.32 -5.04
CA ALA A 75 -0.40 7.31 -4.41
C ALA A 75 -1.68 6.70 -3.81
N VAL A 76 -2.25 5.70 -4.49
CA VAL A 76 -3.43 4.97 -3.99
C VAL A 76 -3.08 4.15 -2.75
N GLN A 77 -1.94 3.46 -2.76
CA GLN A 77 -1.47 2.67 -1.62
C GLN A 77 -1.17 3.54 -0.39
N LEU A 78 -0.50 4.68 -0.57
CA LEU A 78 -0.22 5.65 0.48
C LEU A 78 -1.50 6.17 1.15
N ALA A 79 -2.55 6.43 0.36
CA ALA A 79 -3.83 6.92 0.88
C ALA A 79 -4.66 5.82 1.54
N THR A 80 -4.66 4.61 0.97
CA THR A 80 -5.55 3.51 1.38
C THR A 80 -4.99 2.66 2.51
N ILE A 81 -3.71 2.28 2.47
CA ILE A 81 -3.14 1.30 3.40
C ILE A 81 -3.27 1.76 4.87
N PRO A 82 -2.88 2.99 5.24
CA PRO A 82 -3.01 3.44 6.63
C PRO A 82 -4.48 3.47 7.09
N LYS A 83 -5.40 3.89 6.22
CA LYS A 83 -6.84 3.94 6.54
C LYS A 83 -7.42 2.54 6.76
N ALA A 84 -6.97 1.56 5.98
CA ALA A 84 -7.39 0.17 6.14
C ALA A 84 -6.82 -0.47 7.41
N MET A 85 -5.66 0.00 7.88
CA MET A 85 -4.98 -0.53 9.07
C MET A 85 -5.35 0.18 10.38
N GLN A 86 -5.92 1.40 10.33
CA GLN A 86 -6.28 2.21 11.51
C GLN A 86 -7.14 1.47 12.55
N ALA A 87 -7.87 0.45 12.14
CA ALA A 87 -8.73 -0.31 13.03
C ALA A 87 -7.99 -1.31 13.93
N LEU A 88 -6.69 -1.53 13.71
CA LEU A 88 -5.83 -2.37 14.58
C LEU A 88 -5.28 -1.59 15.79
N ASP A 89 -5.07 -0.28 15.66
CA ASP A 89 -4.50 0.58 16.71
C ASP A 89 -5.57 1.25 17.58
N ALA A 90 -6.84 1.18 17.17
CA ALA A 90 -7.97 1.76 17.89
C ALA A 90 -8.38 0.91 19.10
N ASP A 91 -8.86 1.59 20.15
CA ASP A 91 -9.42 1.03 21.39
C ASP A 91 -10.10 -0.34 21.16
N PRO A 92 -9.82 -1.41 21.93
CA PRO A 92 -10.41 -2.75 21.73
C PRO A 92 -11.95 -2.81 21.72
N LYS A 93 -12.64 -1.70 22.04
CA LYS A 93 -14.10 -1.53 21.90
C LYS A 93 -14.56 -0.79 20.63
N ALA A 94 -13.66 -0.15 19.88
CA ALA A 94 -13.98 0.54 18.64
C ALA A 94 -14.07 -0.45 17.46
N GLU A 95 -14.86 -0.11 16.44
CA GLU A 95 -15.12 -0.98 15.29
C GLU A 95 -13.80 -1.42 14.62
N LYS A 96 -13.63 -2.74 14.55
CA LYS A 96 -12.36 -3.42 14.27
C LYS A 96 -11.90 -3.32 12.80
N PHE A 97 -12.71 -2.76 11.90
CA PHE A 97 -12.41 -2.60 10.47
C PHE A 97 -13.05 -1.36 9.87
N THR A 98 -12.42 -0.77 8.86
CA THR A 98 -12.95 0.36 8.09
C THR A 98 -13.16 -0.05 6.64
N ASP A 99 -14.39 0.04 6.16
CA ASP A 99 -14.72 -0.16 4.75
C ASP A 99 -14.29 1.06 3.93
N LEU A 100 -13.59 0.82 2.82
CA LEU A 100 -13.06 1.87 1.97
C LEU A 100 -13.51 1.67 0.52
N LEU A 101 -14.10 2.72 -0.06
CA LEU A 101 -14.31 2.80 -1.50
C LEU A 101 -13.13 3.51 -2.15
N VAL A 102 -12.44 2.82 -3.07
CA VAL A 102 -11.25 3.34 -3.75
C VAL A 102 -11.47 3.35 -5.26
N SER A 103 -11.47 4.53 -5.88
CA SER A 103 -11.57 4.70 -7.33
C SER A 103 -10.23 5.15 -7.92
N SER A 104 -9.67 4.35 -8.84
CA SER A 104 -8.46 4.71 -9.61
C SER A 104 -8.30 3.84 -10.86
N GLN A 105 -7.54 4.30 -11.85
CA GLN A 105 -7.29 3.58 -13.11
C GLN A 105 -6.53 2.26 -12.94
N THR A 106 -6.61 1.34 -13.92
CA THR A 106 -5.79 0.11 -13.95
C THR A 106 -4.30 0.44 -13.93
N GLY A 107 -3.50 -0.39 -13.25
CA GLY A 107 -2.06 -0.15 -13.05
C GLY A 107 -1.72 0.76 -11.86
N SER A 108 -2.69 1.37 -11.18
CA SER A 108 -2.46 2.24 -10.01
C SER A 108 -2.02 1.51 -8.72
N GLY A 109 -1.93 0.18 -8.73
CA GLY A 109 -1.53 -0.60 -7.56
C GLY A 109 -2.64 -0.92 -6.54
N LYS A 110 -3.93 -0.80 -6.92
CA LYS A 110 -5.11 -1.14 -6.07
C LYS A 110 -5.03 -2.52 -5.44
N THR A 111 -4.53 -3.52 -6.16
CA THR A 111 -4.44 -4.90 -5.68
C THR A 111 -3.60 -4.99 -4.40
N ALA A 112 -2.40 -4.39 -4.40
CA ALA A 112 -1.57 -4.35 -3.20
C ALA A 112 -2.14 -3.41 -2.13
N ALA A 113 -2.81 -2.32 -2.53
CA ALA A 113 -3.48 -1.41 -1.59
C ALA A 113 -4.57 -2.11 -0.74
N PHE A 114 -5.23 -3.14 -1.29
CA PHE A 114 -6.20 -3.97 -0.58
C PHE A 114 -5.54 -5.17 0.12
N LEU A 115 -4.65 -5.90 -0.57
CA LEU A 115 -4.10 -7.16 -0.05
C LEU A 115 -3.14 -6.96 1.12
N LEU A 116 -2.28 -5.93 1.10
CA LEU A 116 -1.29 -5.72 2.15
C LEU A 116 -1.93 -5.51 3.54
N PRO A 117 -2.96 -4.65 3.70
CA PRO A 117 -3.70 -4.54 4.97
C PRO A 117 -4.35 -5.84 5.43
N VAL A 118 -4.95 -6.60 4.51
CA VAL A 118 -5.62 -7.88 4.83
C VAL A 118 -4.61 -8.90 5.34
N LEU A 119 -3.50 -9.08 4.62
CA LEU A 119 -2.44 -10.00 5.03
C LEU A 119 -1.81 -9.59 6.35
N HIS A 120 -1.60 -8.28 6.56
CA HIS A 120 -1.08 -7.76 7.81
C HIS A 120 -2.00 -8.13 8.98
N THR A 121 -3.31 -7.91 8.81
CA THR A 121 -4.34 -8.26 9.80
C THR A 121 -4.29 -9.74 10.15
N LEU A 122 -4.24 -10.62 9.15
CA LEU A 122 -4.19 -12.07 9.38
C LEU A 122 -2.93 -12.48 10.13
N LEU A 123 -1.77 -11.89 9.80
CA LEU A 123 -0.52 -12.14 10.52
C LEU A 123 -0.61 -11.67 11.97
N MET A 124 -1.16 -10.49 12.23
CA MET A 124 -1.33 -9.99 13.60
C MET A 124 -2.27 -10.90 14.42
N GLN A 125 -3.38 -11.35 13.84
CA GLN A 125 -4.30 -12.29 14.49
C GLN A 125 -3.64 -13.63 14.81
N GLN A 126 -2.80 -14.16 13.93
CA GLN A 126 -2.04 -15.37 14.19
C GLN A 126 -1.07 -15.18 15.35
N VAL A 127 -0.31 -14.08 15.36
CA VAL A 127 0.63 -13.75 16.44
C VAL A 127 -0.11 -13.57 17.78
N GLU A 128 -1.26 -12.91 17.79
CA GLU A 128 -2.10 -12.75 18.98
C GLU A 128 -2.61 -14.10 19.50
N ALA A 129 -3.12 -14.96 18.61
CA ALA A 129 -3.60 -16.29 18.98
C ALA A 129 -2.47 -17.12 19.61
N GLU A 130 -1.27 -17.13 19.01
CA GLU A 130 -0.12 -17.85 19.54
C GLU A 130 0.34 -17.32 20.90
N ARG A 131 0.31 -15.99 21.09
CA ARG A 131 0.63 -15.36 22.38
C ARG A 131 -0.39 -15.77 23.44
N HIS A 132 -1.67 -15.78 23.10
CA HIS A 132 -2.75 -16.19 24.00
C HIS A 132 -2.62 -17.67 24.41
N GLU A 133 -2.39 -18.56 23.44
CA GLU A 133 -2.15 -19.99 23.71
C GLU A 133 -0.94 -20.20 24.62
N ARG A 134 0.15 -19.47 24.37
CA ARG A 134 1.38 -19.57 25.17
C ARG A 134 1.17 -19.08 26.60
N ALA A 135 0.45 -17.97 26.78
CA ALA A 135 0.13 -17.41 28.10
C ALA A 135 -0.80 -18.34 28.90
N GLU A 136 -1.83 -18.90 28.26
CA GLU A 136 -2.72 -19.88 28.88
C GLU A 136 -1.96 -21.14 29.31
N PHE A 137 -1.08 -21.66 28.45
CA PHE A 137 -0.24 -22.81 28.78
C PHE A 137 0.68 -22.51 29.96
N GLU A 138 1.32 -21.33 29.99
CA GLU A 138 2.17 -20.90 31.08
C GLU A 138 1.39 -20.82 32.39
N ARG A 139 0.21 -20.19 32.39
CA ARG A 139 -0.68 -20.10 33.55
C ARG A 139 -1.05 -21.49 34.09
N LEU A 140 -1.57 -22.36 33.23
CA LEU A 140 -1.99 -23.71 33.63
C LEU A 140 -0.80 -24.55 34.15
N SER A 141 0.39 -24.38 33.55
CA SER A 141 1.59 -25.07 34.00
C SER A 141 2.03 -24.58 35.39
N ALA A 142 1.95 -23.27 35.66
CA ALA A 142 2.28 -22.70 36.96
C ALA A 142 1.28 -23.14 38.05
N GLU A 143 -0.01 -23.19 37.72
CA GLU A 143 -1.05 -23.70 38.62
C GLU A 143 -0.88 -25.19 38.94
N ALA A 144 -0.45 -26.01 37.98
CA ALA A 144 -0.16 -27.43 38.20
C ALA A 144 1.04 -27.62 39.14
N ILE A 145 2.12 -26.85 38.93
CA ILE A 145 3.29 -26.87 39.80
C ILE A 145 2.91 -26.43 41.23
N ALA A 146 2.08 -25.38 41.37
CA ALA A 146 1.58 -24.93 42.67
C ALA A 146 0.74 -26.00 43.40
N ARG A 147 0.05 -26.86 42.64
CA ARG A 147 -0.70 -28.03 43.16
C ARG A 147 0.17 -29.27 43.40
N GLY A 148 1.47 -29.23 43.08
CA GLY A 148 2.38 -30.38 43.22
C GLY A 148 2.25 -31.44 42.13
N GLU A 149 1.55 -31.12 41.04
CA GLU A 149 1.40 -31.98 39.87
C GLU A 149 2.55 -31.74 38.86
N ALA A 150 2.80 -32.70 37.97
CA ALA A 150 3.79 -32.55 36.91
C ALA A 150 3.35 -31.49 35.87
N PRO A 151 4.29 -30.70 35.31
CA PRO A 151 3.96 -29.65 34.34
C PRO A 151 3.36 -30.22 33.04
N LEU A 152 2.40 -29.49 32.47
CA LEU A 152 1.73 -29.87 31.22
C LEU A 152 2.74 -29.97 30.07
N LYS A 153 2.57 -30.96 29.20
CA LYS A 153 3.44 -31.15 28.02
C LYS A 153 2.89 -30.35 26.84
N LYS A 154 3.78 -29.63 26.13
CA LYS A 154 3.40 -28.89 24.92
C LYS A 154 2.86 -29.84 23.84
N PRO A 155 1.72 -29.54 23.20
CA PRO A 155 1.21 -30.33 22.09
C PRO A 155 2.16 -30.24 20.90
N LYS A 156 2.37 -31.37 20.19
CA LYS A 156 3.22 -31.40 18.99
C LYS A 156 2.45 -30.75 17.83
N ARG A 157 2.85 -29.56 17.40
CA ARG A 157 2.28 -28.89 16.23
C ARG A 157 2.53 -29.76 14.99
N LYS A 158 1.49 -29.99 14.17
CA LYS A 158 1.63 -30.66 12.87
C LYS A 158 2.08 -29.60 11.88
N ASP A 159 3.17 -29.89 11.17
CA ASP A 159 3.63 -29.04 10.08
C ASP A 159 2.67 -29.21 8.88
N PRO A 160 1.96 -28.14 8.48
CA PRO A 160 1.01 -28.21 7.37
C PRO A 160 1.69 -28.35 6.00
N THR A 161 3.00 -28.11 5.89
CA THR A 161 3.78 -28.22 4.65
C THR A 161 4.48 -29.57 4.48
N ASN A 162 4.37 -30.45 5.49
CA ASN A 162 4.96 -31.77 5.45
C ASN A 162 4.05 -32.74 4.67
N ALA A 163 4.48 -33.12 3.47
CA ALA A 163 3.79 -34.09 2.64
C ALA A 163 3.80 -35.47 3.35
N ARG A 164 2.63 -35.91 3.79
CA ARG A 164 2.42 -37.26 4.32
C ARG A 164 2.57 -38.33 3.25
#